data_AF-A0A369UM15-F1
#
_entry.id   AF-A0A369UM15-F1
#
_cell.length_a   1.000
_cell.length_b   1.000
_cell.length_c   1.000
_cell.angle_alpha   90.00
_cell.angle_beta   90.00
_cell.angle_gamma   90.00
#
_symmetry.space_group_name_H-M   'P 1'
#
loop_
_entity.id
_entity.type
_entity.pdbx_description
1 polymer ?
#
loop_
_entity_poly.entity_id
_entity_poly.type
_entity_poly.pdbx_seq_one_letter_code
_entity_poly.pdbx_strand_id
1 'polypeptide(L)'
;MTVKIHRIWDEALWRTSHQRPLDAAVALISWTPPSAIDSGRPPYIEPMIATLCVANGPVAFRLFFDGNLSPMATIVRARRKRFPFSVWERVSQRWGADVVIATTAGDAREMFDQHWSMQGQAAFIFEHGADTRHAIEILSRTRDWKSQRLPAGVSLLLSPAVDGDGILLAAKDDITLETAVAGIDAWCGAANVPLEYAAPARIP
;
A
#
# COMPACT_ATOMS: atom_id res chain seq x y z
N MET A 1 -21.68 4.00 7.32
CA MET A 1 -20.50 3.86 6.46
C MET A 1 -19.90 2.50 6.76
N THR A 2 -19.53 1.73 5.75
CA THR A 2 -19.19 0.31 5.90
C THR A 2 -17.90 0.01 5.14
N VAL A 3 -16.97 -0.69 5.79
CA VAL A 3 -15.76 -1.23 5.16
C VAL A 3 -16.15 -2.51 4.42
N LYS A 4 -15.63 -2.69 3.21
CA LYS A 4 -15.87 -3.85 2.37
C LYS A 4 -14.57 -4.53 1.99
N ILE A 5 -14.53 -5.85 2.09
CA ILE A 5 -13.40 -6.67 1.62
C ILE A 5 -13.85 -7.46 0.39
N HIS A 6 -13.21 -7.20 -0.74
CA HIS A 6 -13.47 -7.86 -2.01
C HIS A 6 -12.37 -8.85 -2.33
N ARG A 7 -12.74 -10.10 -2.62
CA ARG A 7 -11.82 -11.13 -3.14
C ARG A 7 -11.81 -11.20 -4.67
N ILE A 8 -12.87 -10.69 -5.28
CA ILE A 8 -13.04 -10.59 -6.73
C ILE A 8 -13.64 -9.21 -7.01
N TRP A 9 -13.04 -8.45 -7.92
CA TRP A 9 -13.50 -7.13 -8.34
C TRP A 9 -13.09 -6.88 -9.79
N ASP A 10 -13.65 -5.82 -10.39
CA ASP A 10 -13.21 -5.33 -11.69
C ASP A 10 -11.93 -4.49 -11.54
N GLU A 11 -10.78 -5.07 -11.88
CA GLU A 11 -9.49 -4.39 -11.77
C GLU A 11 -9.37 -3.12 -12.63
N ALA A 12 -10.12 -3.04 -13.74
CA ALA A 12 -10.12 -1.85 -14.61
C ALA A 12 -10.92 -0.73 -13.96
N LEU A 13 -12.11 -1.04 -13.43
CA LEU A 13 -12.92 -0.09 -12.66
C LEU A 13 -12.13 0.42 -11.45
N TRP A 14 -11.41 -0.47 -10.76
CA TRP A 14 -10.64 -0.12 -9.57
C TRP A 14 -9.21 0.40 -9.85
N ARG A 15 -8.79 0.48 -11.12
CA ARG A 15 -7.43 0.87 -11.56
C ARG A 15 -6.30 0.11 -10.82
N THR A 16 -6.57 -1.12 -10.39
CA THR A 16 -5.63 -1.96 -9.62
C THR A 16 -4.85 -2.93 -10.51
N SER A 17 -5.16 -3.02 -11.81
CA SER A 17 -4.53 -3.96 -12.74
C SER A 17 -3.02 -3.82 -12.87
N HIS A 18 -2.48 -2.60 -12.71
CA HIS A 18 -1.03 -2.33 -12.70
C HIS A 18 -0.37 -2.53 -11.34
N GLN A 19 -1.16 -2.78 -10.29
CA GLN A 19 -0.69 -2.80 -8.91
C GLN A 19 -0.60 -4.23 -8.35
N ARG A 20 -1.19 -5.21 -9.03
CA ARG A 20 -1.21 -6.62 -8.63
C ARG A 20 0.08 -7.35 -9.04
N PRO A 21 0.92 -7.80 -8.09
CA PRO A 21 2.06 -8.65 -8.39
C PRO A 21 1.64 -10.02 -8.94
N LEU A 22 2.54 -10.65 -9.72
CA LEU A 22 2.42 -12.04 -10.15
C LEU A 22 2.40 -12.97 -8.95
N ASP A 23 1.49 -13.96 -9.00
CA ASP A 23 1.30 -15.01 -8.01
C ASP A 23 0.96 -14.52 -6.59
N ALA A 24 0.61 -13.24 -6.42
CA ALA A 24 0.18 -12.71 -5.14
C ALA A 24 -1.29 -13.07 -4.86
N ALA A 25 -1.55 -13.45 -3.61
CA ALA A 25 -2.90 -13.51 -3.07
C ALA A 25 -3.38 -12.07 -2.83
N VAL A 26 -4.57 -11.71 -3.33
CA VAL A 26 -5.02 -10.31 -3.32
C VAL A 26 -6.40 -10.13 -2.71
N ALA A 27 -6.58 -9.00 -2.03
CA ALA A 27 -7.88 -8.49 -1.61
C ALA A 27 -7.93 -6.99 -1.82
N LEU A 28 -9.10 -6.48 -2.19
CA LEU A 28 -9.36 -5.05 -2.24
C LEU A 28 -10.20 -4.66 -1.03
N ILE A 29 -9.75 -3.67 -0.28
CA ILE A 29 -10.53 -3.00 0.76
C ILE A 29 -11.16 -1.77 0.13
N SER A 30 -12.45 -1.55 0.35
CA SER A 30 -13.13 -0.29 -0.03
C SER A 30 -14.09 0.15 1.06
N TRP A 31 -14.75 1.30 0.89
CA TRP A 31 -15.77 1.76 1.81
C TRP A 31 -16.98 2.37 1.10
N THR A 32 -18.14 2.34 1.75
CA THR A 32 -19.39 2.91 1.21
C THR A 32 -20.15 3.79 2.22
N PRO A 33 -20.84 4.86 1.77
CA PRO A 33 -20.83 5.38 0.39
C PRO A 33 -19.43 5.86 0.00
N PRO A 34 -19.07 5.83 -1.29
CA PRO A 34 -17.85 6.51 -1.72
C PRO A 34 -17.96 7.94 -1.22
N SER A 35 -16.86 8.42 -0.64
CA SER A 35 -16.67 9.82 -0.37
C SER A 35 -17.15 10.59 -1.61
N ALA A 36 -18.00 11.61 -1.47
CA ALA A 36 -18.16 12.59 -2.55
C ALA A 36 -16.75 12.99 -3.02
N ILE A 37 -16.55 13.19 -4.32
CA ILE A 37 -15.27 13.67 -4.86
C ILE A 37 -14.82 14.83 -3.97
N ASP A 38 -13.63 14.72 -3.37
CA ASP A 38 -13.02 15.65 -2.39
C ASP A 38 -13.43 15.56 -0.90
N SER A 39 -14.27 14.60 -0.48
CA SER A 39 -14.64 14.45 0.96
C SER A 39 -13.63 13.67 1.81
N GLY A 40 -12.52 13.23 1.20
CA GLY A 40 -11.44 12.52 1.87
C GLY A 40 -11.81 11.10 2.29
N ARG A 41 -10.80 10.34 2.73
CA ARG A 41 -10.99 8.98 3.26
C ARG A 41 -11.67 9.02 4.64
N PRO A 42 -12.46 8.00 5.01
CA PRO A 42 -13.01 7.91 6.36
C PRO A 42 -11.90 7.95 7.42
N PRO A 43 -12.13 8.62 8.56
CA PRO A 43 -11.09 8.89 9.57
C PRO A 43 -10.53 7.63 10.24
N TYR A 44 -11.21 6.48 10.09
CA TYR A 44 -10.80 5.19 10.62
C TYR A 44 -9.92 4.36 9.67
N ILE A 45 -9.82 4.72 8.38
CA ILE A 45 -9.04 3.95 7.42
C ILE A 45 -7.54 4.03 7.70
N GLU A 46 -6.97 5.22 7.91
CA GLU A 46 -5.54 5.30 8.19
C GLU A 46 -5.17 4.62 9.50
N PRO A 47 -5.89 4.81 10.62
CA PRO A 47 -5.58 4.11 11.87
C PRO A 47 -5.68 2.59 11.71
N MET A 48 -6.68 2.09 10.99
CA MET A 48 -6.85 0.67 10.71
C MET A 48 -5.66 0.11 9.93
N ILE A 49 -5.28 0.76 8.82
CA ILE A 49 -4.20 0.29 7.97
C ILE A 49 -2.85 0.45 8.66
N ALA A 50 -2.59 1.56 9.34
CA ALA A 50 -1.35 1.76 10.08
C ALA A 50 -1.17 0.70 11.19
N THR A 51 -2.26 0.36 11.90
CA THR A 51 -2.25 -0.71 12.91
C THR A 51 -1.97 -2.06 12.27
N LEU A 52 -2.68 -2.38 11.18
CA LEU A 52 -2.46 -3.61 10.42
C LEU A 52 -1.01 -3.72 9.95
N CYS A 53 -0.47 -2.66 9.37
CA CYS A 53 0.86 -2.64 8.81
C CYS A 53 1.91 -3.01 9.85
N VAL A 54 1.90 -2.32 10.99
CA VAL A 54 2.92 -2.46 12.03
C VAL A 54 2.76 -3.76 12.81
N ALA A 55 1.55 -4.29 12.91
CA ALA A 55 1.31 -5.63 13.47
C ALA A 55 1.92 -6.74 12.60
N ASN A 56 2.09 -6.50 11.29
CA ASN A 56 2.66 -7.47 10.35
C ASN A 56 4.15 -7.25 10.07
N GLY A 57 4.71 -6.10 10.46
CA GLY A 57 6.13 -5.82 10.41
C GLY A 57 6.47 -4.37 10.05
N PRO A 58 7.77 -4.05 9.87
CA PRO A 58 8.20 -2.74 9.40
C PRO A 58 7.65 -2.44 8.00
N VAL A 59 7.31 -1.17 7.77
CA VAL A 59 6.63 -0.72 6.54
C VAL A 59 7.53 0.22 5.77
N ALA A 60 7.83 -0.07 4.51
CA ALA A 60 8.53 0.82 3.62
C ALA A 60 7.56 1.52 2.66
N PHE A 61 7.58 2.84 2.65
CA PHE A 61 6.84 3.67 1.71
C PHE A 61 7.78 4.30 0.70
N ARG A 62 7.33 4.43 -0.54
CA ARG A 62 7.97 5.34 -1.48
C ARG A 62 7.67 6.78 -1.10
N LEU A 63 8.73 7.57 -1.00
CA LEU A 63 8.70 8.99 -0.67
C LEU A 63 8.86 9.81 -1.95
N PHE A 64 7.83 10.61 -2.26
CA PHE A 64 7.85 11.52 -3.40
C PHE A 64 8.11 12.98 -2.99
N PHE A 65 7.76 13.33 -1.75
CA PHE A 65 8.00 14.65 -1.16
C PHE A 65 8.50 14.48 0.27
N ASP A 66 9.56 15.20 0.66
CA ASP A 66 10.16 15.14 2.00
C ASP A 66 9.35 15.93 3.06
N GLY A 67 8.05 16.16 2.84
CA GLY A 67 7.22 16.98 3.73
C GLY A 67 6.98 16.29 5.07
N ASN A 68 7.15 17.01 6.20
CA ASN A 68 6.81 16.60 7.57
C ASN A 68 7.08 15.11 7.89
N LEU A 69 8.28 14.61 7.63
CA LEU A 69 8.63 13.27 8.11
C LEU A 69 8.95 13.33 9.60
N SER A 70 8.43 12.37 10.36
CA SER A 70 8.85 12.11 11.74
C SER A 70 10.38 12.13 11.85
N PRO A 71 10.97 12.84 12.84
CA PRO A 71 12.42 12.88 13.04
C PRO A 71 13.05 11.50 13.28
N MET A 72 12.24 10.50 13.64
CA MET A 72 12.67 9.13 13.86
C MET A 72 12.55 8.23 12.62
N ALA A 73 12.00 8.76 11.52
CA ALA A 73 11.82 8.00 10.29
C ALA A 73 13.16 7.63 9.66
N THR A 74 13.34 6.36 9.31
CA THR A 74 14.53 5.90 8.60
C THR A 74 14.36 6.12 7.10
N ILE A 75 15.15 7.01 6.51
CA ILE A 75 15.10 7.32 5.07
C ILE A 75 16.27 6.63 4.34
N VAL A 76 15.92 5.74 3.42
CA VAL A 76 16.85 5.15 2.46
C VAL A 76 16.80 5.96 1.17
N ARG A 77 17.86 6.74 0.93
CA ARG A 77 17.95 7.58 -0.27
C ARG A 77 18.12 6.72 -1.53
N ALA A 78 17.35 7.03 -2.57
CA ALA A 78 17.48 6.40 -3.86
C ALA A 78 18.87 6.65 -4.43
N ARG A 79 19.44 5.63 -5.10
CA ARG A 79 20.69 5.78 -5.84
C ARG A 79 20.48 6.67 -7.07
N ARG A 80 20.65 7.97 -6.93
CA ARG A 80 20.50 8.94 -8.02
C ARG A 80 21.67 8.82 -9.01
N LYS A 81 21.37 8.68 -10.30
CA LYS A 81 22.41 8.71 -11.36
C LYS A 81 22.86 10.15 -11.60
N ARG A 82 24.16 10.33 -11.87
CA ARG A 82 24.72 11.64 -12.22
C ARG A 82 24.21 12.11 -13.59
N PHE A 83 24.20 13.43 -13.79
CA PHE A 83 23.89 14.08 -15.07
C PHE A 83 24.70 13.46 -16.22
N PRO A 84 24.14 13.24 -17.43
CA PRO A 84 22.83 13.70 -17.93
C PRO A 84 21.65 12.71 -17.79
N PHE A 85 21.84 11.54 -17.18
CA PHE A 85 20.79 10.50 -17.10
C PHE A 85 19.55 10.89 -16.27
N SER A 86 19.70 11.84 -15.34
CA SER A 86 18.61 12.34 -14.48
C SER A 86 17.50 13.09 -15.24
N VAL A 87 17.81 13.69 -16.39
CA VAL A 87 16.81 14.35 -17.26
C VAL A 87 15.99 13.32 -18.03
N TRP A 88 16.63 12.25 -18.50
CA TRP A 88 15.97 11.13 -19.18
C TRP A 88 15.08 10.32 -18.23
N GLU A 89 15.49 10.18 -16.96
CA GLU A 89 14.60 9.66 -15.93
C GLU A 89 13.37 10.57 -15.80
N ARG A 90 13.50 11.92 -15.79
CA ARG A 90 12.38 12.93 -15.74
C ARG A 90 11.33 12.68 -16.80
N VAL A 91 11.79 12.38 -18.01
CA VAL A 91 10.93 12.16 -19.17
C VAL A 91 10.34 10.74 -19.17
N SER A 92 11.02 9.74 -18.61
CA SER A 92 10.62 8.33 -18.69
C SER A 92 9.79 7.80 -17.51
N GLN A 93 9.43 8.64 -16.53
CA GLN A 93 8.67 8.25 -15.32
C GLN A 93 9.34 7.15 -14.46
N ARG A 94 10.61 6.82 -14.70
CA ARG A 94 11.40 5.76 -14.01
C ARG A 94 12.24 6.28 -12.84
N TRP A 95 11.66 7.16 -12.04
CA TRP A 95 12.38 7.84 -10.96
C TRP A 95 12.60 6.90 -9.79
N GLY A 96 13.85 6.79 -9.34
CA GLY A 96 14.14 6.27 -8.02
C GLY A 96 13.50 7.20 -6.98
N ALA A 97 12.51 6.70 -6.26
CA ALA A 97 11.94 7.36 -5.10
C ALA A 97 12.78 7.04 -3.87
N ASP A 98 13.01 8.03 -3.01
CA ASP A 98 13.53 7.73 -1.67
C ASP A 98 12.52 6.80 -0.96
N VAL A 99 12.99 5.98 -0.03
CA VAL A 99 12.12 5.05 0.71
C VAL A 99 12.20 5.39 2.17
N VAL A 100 11.05 5.51 2.81
CA VAL A 100 10.95 5.75 4.26
C VAL A 100 10.41 4.51 4.95
N ILE A 101 11.05 4.12 6.04
CA ILE A 101 10.67 2.94 6.83
C ILE A 101 10.02 3.40 8.12
N ALA A 102 8.75 3.02 8.29
CA ALA A 102 7.97 3.20 9.51
C ALA A 102 7.96 1.90 10.31
N THR A 103 8.24 2.01 11.61
CA THR A 103 8.20 0.88 12.56
C THR A 103 7.12 1.06 13.63
N THR A 104 6.45 2.21 13.66
CA THR A 104 5.37 2.53 14.59
C THR A 104 4.09 2.88 13.83
N ALA A 105 2.93 2.65 14.46
CA ALA A 105 1.65 2.94 13.84
C ALA A 105 1.45 4.45 13.62
N GLY A 106 2.07 5.29 14.47
CA GLY A 106 2.07 6.75 14.29
C GLY A 106 2.79 7.17 13.01
N ASP A 107 4.03 6.70 12.81
CA ASP A 107 4.82 7.01 11.62
C ASP A 107 4.14 6.47 10.35
N ALA A 108 3.62 5.23 10.40
CA ALA A 108 2.93 4.64 9.26
C ALA A 108 1.68 5.44 8.89
N ARG A 109 0.90 5.90 9.88
CA ARG A 109 -0.28 6.73 9.67
C ARG A 109 0.09 8.07 9.03
N GLU A 110 1.12 8.75 9.53
CA GLU A 110 1.59 10.02 8.95
C GLU A 110 2.01 9.84 7.48
N MET A 111 2.69 8.72 7.17
CA MET A 111 3.06 8.41 5.79
C MET A 111 1.86 8.14 4.88
N PHE A 112 0.83 7.47 5.40
CA PHE A 112 -0.42 7.32 4.67
C PHE A 112 -1.10 8.67 4.46
N ASP A 113 -1.19 9.51 5.48
CA ASP A 113 -1.89 10.80 5.40
C ASP A 113 -1.38 11.67 4.25
N GLN A 114 -0.06 11.87 4.21
CA GLN A 114 0.60 12.80 3.29
C GLN A 114 0.51 12.42 1.81
N HIS A 115 0.35 11.14 1.51
CA HIS A 115 0.61 10.62 0.16
C HIS A 115 -0.51 9.71 -0.37
N TRP A 116 -1.53 9.41 0.43
CA TRP A 116 -2.63 8.51 0.06
C TRP A 116 -3.26 8.74 -1.31
N SER A 117 -3.51 10.01 -1.66
CA SER A 117 -4.16 10.40 -2.91
C SER A 117 -3.23 10.28 -4.13
N MET A 118 -1.93 10.02 -3.91
CA MET A 118 -0.96 9.85 -4.97
C MET A 118 -1.07 8.46 -5.59
N GLN A 119 -1.80 8.38 -6.69
CA GLN A 119 -1.88 7.19 -7.54
C GLN A 119 -0.47 6.72 -7.92
N GLY A 120 -0.09 5.52 -7.46
CA GLY A 120 1.23 4.91 -7.68
C GLY A 120 2.12 4.84 -6.43
N GLN A 121 1.61 5.22 -5.26
CA GLN A 121 2.28 4.94 -4.00
C GLN A 121 2.07 3.47 -3.61
N ALA A 122 3.12 2.67 -3.72
CA ALA A 122 3.14 1.34 -3.13
C ALA A 122 3.90 1.39 -1.79
N ALA A 123 3.45 0.60 -0.82
CA ALA A 123 4.18 0.33 0.39
C ALA A 123 4.42 -1.17 0.52
N PHE A 124 5.59 -1.54 1.04
CA PHE A 124 5.90 -2.91 1.43
C PHE A 124 5.78 -3.05 2.93
N ILE A 125 5.20 -4.15 3.39
CA ILE A 125 5.36 -4.64 4.75
C ILE A 125 6.39 -5.77 4.68
N PHE A 126 7.42 -5.66 5.50
CA PHE A 126 8.48 -6.66 5.59
C PHE A 126 8.17 -7.69 6.66
N GLU A 127 8.63 -8.91 6.44
CA GLU A 127 8.68 -9.92 7.49
C GLU A 127 9.64 -9.48 8.59
N HIS A 128 9.32 -9.81 9.85
CA HIS A 128 10.18 -9.48 10.98
C HIS A 128 11.57 -10.12 10.82
N GLY A 129 12.62 -9.30 10.86
CA GLY A 129 14.01 -9.75 10.78
C GLY A 129 14.52 -10.08 9.37
N ALA A 130 13.73 -9.87 8.32
CA ALA A 130 14.17 -10.09 6.95
C ALA A 130 15.27 -9.10 6.50
N ASP A 131 16.11 -9.52 5.55
CA ASP A 131 17.00 -8.59 4.83
C ASP A 131 16.17 -7.81 3.79
N THR A 132 15.95 -6.53 4.07
CA THR A 132 15.06 -5.68 3.28
C THR A 132 15.79 -4.90 2.19
N ARG A 133 17.14 -4.98 2.10
CA ARG A 133 17.93 -4.10 1.22
C ARG A 133 17.53 -4.23 -0.25
N HIS A 134 17.40 -5.46 -0.73
CA HIS A 134 17.01 -5.71 -2.13
C HIS A 134 15.55 -5.31 -2.40
N ALA A 135 14.65 -5.62 -1.47
CA ALA A 135 13.24 -5.26 -1.59
C ALA A 135 13.04 -3.74 -1.62
N ILE A 136 13.77 -2.98 -0.79
CA ILE A 136 13.77 -1.51 -0.80
C ILE A 136 14.26 -0.97 -2.15
N GLU A 137 15.33 -1.55 -2.72
CA GLU A 137 15.81 -1.14 -4.05
C GLU A 137 14.74 -1.35 -5.14
N ILE A 138 14.05 -2.50 -5.11
CA ILE A 138 12.95 -2.78 -6.05
C ILE A 138 11.81 -1.77 -5.84
N LEU A 139 11.37 -1.58 -4.59
CA LEU A 139 10.29 -0.64 -4.25
C LEU A 139 10.61 0.78 -4.74
N SER A 140 11.86 1.24 -4.58
CA SER A 140 12.26 2.58 -5.00
C SER A 140 12.04 2.85 -6.50
N ARG A 141 12.11 1.82 -7.35
CA ARG A 141 12.10 1.93 -8.81
C ARG A 141 10.80 1.46 -9.45
N THR A 142 10.06 0.55 -8.81
CA THR A 142 8.90 -0.10 -9.42
C THR A 142 7.64 0.71 -9.22
N ARG A 143 6.99 1.11 -10.32
CA ARG A 143 5.65 1.75 -10.33
C ARG A 143 4.55 0.80 -10.80
N ASP A 144 4.90 -0.12 -11.70
CA ASP A 144 4.00 -1.15 -12.24
C ASP A 144 4.43 -2.51 -11.70
N TRP A 145 3.51 -3.16 -11.00
CA TRP A 145 3.69 -4.45 -10.34
C TRP A 145 3.07 -5.60 -11.12
N LYS A 146 2.30 -5.36 -12.20
CA LYS A 146 1.57 -6.39 -12.96
C LYS A 146 2.45 -7.55 -13.44
N SER A 147 3.70 -7.25 -13.74
CA SER A 147 4.71 -8.21 -14.25
C SER A 147 5.78 -8.56 -13.23
N GLN A 148 5.65 -8.10 -11.99
CA GLN A 148 6.65 -8.25 -10.94
C GLN A 148 6.17 -9.27 -9.91
N ARG A 149 7.08 -10.05 -9.36
CA ARG A 149 6.82 -10.86 -8.17
C ARG A 149 7.14 -10.05 -6.92
N LEU A 150 6.51 -10.38 -5.80
CA LEU A 150 6.93 -9.83 -4.52
C LEU A 150 8.36 -10.31 -4.21
N PRO A 151 9.28 -9.40 -3.82
CA PRO A 151 10.63 -9.78 -3.49
C PRO A 151 10.69 -10.54 -2.15
N ALA A 152 11.74 -11.33 -1.95
CA ALA A 152 11.96 -12.04 -0.70
C ALA A 152 11.99 -11.09 0.50
N GLY A 153 11.41 -11.53 1.62
CA GLY A 153 11.31 -10.73 2.85
C GLY A 153 10.15 -9.72 2.87
N VAL A 154 9.36 -9.62 1.80
CA VAL A 154 8.11 -8.85 1.77
C VAL A 154 6.92 -9.78 2.01
N SER A 155 6.11 -9.47 3.03
CA SER A 155 4.89 -10.20 3.33
C SER A 155 3.71 -9.65 2.53
N LEU A 156 3.60 -8.32 2.43
CA LEU A 156 2.49 -7.62 1.79
C LEU A 156 2.97 -6.41 0.98
N LEU A 157 2.31 -6.16 -0.14
CA LEU A 157 2.29 -4.89 -0.84
C LEU A 157 0.92 -4.23 -0.63
N LEU A 158 0.96 -2.97 -0.24
CA LEU A 158 -0.20 -2.10 -0.13
C LEU A 158 -0.16 -1.08 -1.26
N SER A 159 -1.30 -0.83 -1.89
CA SER A 159 -1.42 0.19 -2.93
C SER A 159 -2.81 0.82 -2.92
N PRO A 160 -2.95 2.15 -3.05
CA PRO A 160 -4.25 2.80 -3.14
C PRO A 160 -4.92 2.46 -4.48
N ALA A 161 -6.21 2.13 -4.41
CA ALA A 161 -7.11 1.98 -5.56
C ALA A 161 -7.83 3.31 -5.87
N VAL A 162 -8.42 3.44 -7.08
CA VAL A 162 -9.09 4.64 -7.67
C VAL A 162 -9.26 5.82 -6.73
N ASP A 163 -8.56 6.92 -7.03
CA ASP A 163 -8.70 8.20 -6.33
C ASP A 163 -8.59 8.12 -4.77
N GLY A 164 -8.05 7.01 -4.25
CA GLY A 164 -7.89 6.75 -2.82
C GLY A 164 -9.11 6.11 -2.15
N ASP A 165 -10.14 5.67 -2.88
CA ASP A 165 -11.39 5.09 -2.34
C ASP A 165 -11.28 3.58 -2.00
N GLY A 166 -10.09 3.02 -2.17
CA GLY A 166 -9.81 1.64 -1.79
C GLY A 166 -8.33 1.35 -1.64
N ILE A 167 -8.03 0.13 -1.19
CA ILE A 167 -6.69 -0.34 -0.86
C ILE A 167 -6.55 -1.76 -1.39
N LEU A 168 -5.64 -1.94 -2.35
CA LEU A 168 -5.18 -3.26 -2.73
C LEU A 168 -4.21 -3.77 -1.65
N LEU A 169 -4.56 -4.92 -1.08
CA LEU A 169 -3.64 -5.81 -0.38
C LEU A 169 -3.16 -6.86 -1.36
N ALA A 170 -1.86 -7.01 -1.52
CA ALA A 170 -1.24 -8.10 -2.26
C ALA A 170 -0.24 -8.83 -1.37
N ALA A 171 -0.58 -10.03 -0.93
CA ALA A 171 0.23 -10.86 -0.05
C ALA A 171 1.07 -11.86 -0.83
N LYS A 172 2.18 -12.29 -0.23
CA LYS A 172 3.05 -13.34 -0.78
C LYS A 172 2.37 -14.70 -0.94
N ASP A 173 1.35 -14.98 -0.12
CA ASP A 173 0.57 -16.21 -0.10
C ASP A 173 -0.80 -15.99 0.56
N ASP A 174 -1.69 -16.98 0.42
CA ASP A 174 -3.05 -16.91 0.96
C ASP A 174 -3.07 -16.81 2.49
N ILE A 175 -2.16 -17.50 3.18
CA ILE A 175 -2.08 -17.50 4.65
C ILE A 175 -1.79 -16.08 5.16
N THR A 176 -0.86 -15.39 4.51
CA THR A 176 -0.49 -14.01 4.83
C THR A 176 -1.64 -13.05 4.54
N LEU A 177 -2.37 -13.27 3.44
CA LEU A 177 -3.55 -12.46 3.12
C LEU A 177 -4.66 -12.65 4.17
N GLU A 178 -4.97 -13.90 4.54
CA GLU A 178 -5.99 -14.19 5.56
C GLU A 178 -5.60 -13.63 6.93
N THR A 179 -4.32 -13.68 7.29
CA THR A 179 -3.82 -13.06 8.53
C THR A 179 -4.05 -11.55 8.51
N ALA A 180 -3.77 -10.89 7.39
CA ALA A 180 -4.00 -9.46 7.25
C ALA A 180 -5.50 -9.11 7.30
N VAL A 181 -6.34 -9.90 6.64
CA VAL A 181 -7.81 -9.72 6.64
C VAL A 181 -8.40 -9.94 8.02
N ALA A 182 -7.96 -10.96 8.75
CA ALA A 182 -8.36 -11.20 10.14
C ALA A 182 -7.96 -10.03 11.06
N GLY A 183 -6.80 -9.41 10.82
CA GLY A 183 -6.37 -8.21 11.52
C GLY A 183 -7.32 -7.02 11.29
N ILE A 184 -7.80 -6.84 10.05
CA ILE A 184 -8.81 -5.82 9.72
C ILE A 184 -10.14 -6.13 10.42
N ASP A 185 -10.59 -7.38 10.39
CA ASP A 185 -11.83 -7.82 11.04
C ASP A 185 -11.81 -7.55 12.54
N ALA A 186 -10.73 -7.96 13.21
CA ALA A 186 -10.53 -7.70 14.64
C ALA A 186 -10.52 -6.18 14.96
N TRP A 187 -9.86 -5.38 14.12
CA TRP A 187 -9.82 -3.93 14.28
C TRP A 187 -11.22 -3.30 14.13
N CYS A 188 -11.96 -3.67 13.08
CA CYS A 188 -13.32 -3.20 12.83
C CYS A 188 -14.27 -3.58 13.97
N GLY A 189 -14.19 -4.83 14.46
CA GLY A 189 -14.96 -5.30 15.62
C GLY A 189 -14.67 -4.49 16.88
N ALA A 190 -13.40 -4.24 17.20
CA ALA A 190 -13.01 -3.45 18.36
C ALA A 190 -13.44 -1.97 18.25
N ALA A 191 -13.41 -1.41 17.03
CA ALA A 191 -13.79 -0.04 16.76
C ALA A 191 -15.30 0.17 16.52
N ASN A 192 -16.11 -0.89 16.57
CA ASN A 192 -17.52 -0.89 16.17
C ASN A 192 -17.75 -0.32 14.75
N VAL A 193 -16.84 -0.60 13.83
CA VAL A 193 -16.95 -0.20 12.41
C VAL A 193 -17.59 -1.35 11.63
N PRO A 194 -18.72 -1.12 10.92
CA PRO A 194 -19.34 -2.16 10.11
C PRO A 194 -18.39 -2.69 9.05
N LEU A 195 -18.24 -4.01 8.99
CA LEU A 195 -17.43 -4.73 8.00
C LEU A 195 -18.31 -5.72 7.23
N GLU A 196 -18.17 -5.73 5.91
CA GLU A 196 -18.84 -6.67 5.01
C GLU A 196 -17.82 -7.36 4.11
N TYR A 197 -18.00 -8.66 3.88
CA TYR A 197 -17.31 -9.38 2.83
C TYR A 197 -18.13 -9.26 1.55
N ALA A 198 -17.58 -8.58 0.55
CA ALA A 198 -18.27 -8.35 -0.70
C ALA A 198 -18.41 -9.67 -1.46
N ALA A 199 -19.64 -9.97 -1.89
CA ALA A 199 -19.88 -11.05 -2.83
C ALA A 199 -19.12 -10.77 -4.14
N PRO A 200 -18.62 -11.80 -4.84
CA PRO A 200 -17.98 -11.61 -6.13
C PRO A 200 -18.91 -10.81 -7.05
N ALA A 201 -18.38 -9.74 -7.62
CA ALA A 201 -19.09 -9.00 -8.66
C ALA A 201 -19.44 -10.00 -9.77
N ARG A 202 -20.72 -10.12 -10.12
CA ARG A 202 -21.13 -10.86 -11.32
C ARG A 202 -20.50 -10.13 -12.50
N ILE A 203 -19.47 -10.72 -13.07
CA ILE A 203 -18.88 -10.26 -14.33
C ILE A 203 -19.98 -10.47 -15.39
N PRO A 204 -20.45 -9.42 -16.08
CA PRO A 204 -21.44 -9.54 -17.14
C PRO A 204 -20.92 -10.33 -18.35
#